data_AF-A0A9W7YJU8-F1
#
_entry.id   AF-A0A9W7YJU8-F1
#
_cell.length_a   1.000
_cell.length_b   1.000
_cell.length_c   1.000
_cell.angle_alpha   90.00
_cell.angle_beta   90.00
_cell.angle_gamma   90.00
#
_symmetry.space_group_name_H-M   'P 1'
#
loop_
_entity.id
_entity.type
_entity.pdbx_description
1 polymer ?
#
loop_
_entity_poly.entity_id
_entity_poly.type
_entity_poly.pdbx_seq_one_letter_code
_entity_poly.pdbx_strand_id
1 'polypeptide(L)'
;MASLVAPTYRAICSDSSAKQRASDAMDVDTDENSAIVFVSSRRQCRVVAGDLLTCAAADGVPSRFLRADSAQIEQNVQNVSDRALREFLVYGVGYLHDALSATDRQTVLDLFVSGSIQVLVASRESCWTLDAIRAHTVVIMGAERYHGREHRYTDYAIPDVLQMMGRASLSGSSGHAQCVLMCLGNKREFYKKFLYEPLPLESRLDSQLHDAMNSEVAAKTITSKQDAVDYLTWTLMYRRLVQNPNYYGLQGTSHEHLSDYLSELIESTLGDLAAAKCVTIDEDELDVTPTNLGLVSAYYQIRYLTVEMFSLSLSAKTKLRGVLDIVSAADEFESLPIRHRESSVLSRLANRVPVPLPGTDNEDTKWTSPRVRTHLLLQAHFSRLTLPADLAADQMWVLARVAPLLQAMVDVAA
;
A
#
# COMPACT_ATOMS: atom_id res chain seq x y z
N MET A 1 8.45 19.91 4.06
CA MET A 1 8.57 19.35 2.70
C MET A 1 9.58 20.11 1.85
N ALA A 2 9.43 21.43 1.61
CA ALA A 2 10.49 22.23 0.96
C ALA A 2 11.87 22.11 1.65
N SER A 3 11.87 21.90 2.98
CA SER A 3 13.05 21.65 3.79
C SER A 3 13.84 20.38 3.44
N LEU A 4 13.22 19.39 2.78
CA LEU A 4 13.86 18.12 2.43
C LEU A 4 14.44 18.11 1.00
N VAL A 5 13.95 18.99 0.12
CA VAL A 5 14.38 19.06 -1.29
C VAL A 5 15.87 19.38 -1.39
N ALA A 6 16.35 20.42 -0.71
CA ALA A 6 17.76 20.80 -0.78
C ALA A 6 18.70 19.69 -0.26
N PRO A 7 18.42 19.02 0.88
CA PRO A 7 19.12 17.80 1.26
C PRO A 7 19.06 16.68 0.21
N THR A 8 17.91 16.45 -0.45
CA THR A 8 17.76 15.43 -1.50
C THR A 8 18.62 15.75 -2.71
N TYR A 9 18.56 16.99 -3.19
CA TYR A 9 19.38 17.49 -4.28
C TYR A 9 20.88 17.37 -3.97
N ARG A 10 21.29 17.73 -2.74
CA ARG A 10 22.67 17.54 -2.29
C ARG A 10 23.07 16.08 -2.21
N ALA A 11 22.21 15.17 -1.76
CA ALA A 11 22.52 13.73 -1.72
C ALA A 11 22.72 13.15 -3.12
N ILE A 12 21.96 13.63 -4.11
CA ILE A 12 22.14 13.24 -5.52
C ILE A 12 23.44 13.83 -6.08
N CYS A 13 23.79 15.06 -5.68
CA CYS A 13 24.96 15.77 -6.20
C CYS A 13 26.26 15.56 -5.38
N SER A 14 26.22 15.02 -4.16
CA SER A 14 27.34 15.10 -3.21
C SER A 14 28.60 14.37 -3.68
N ASP A 15 28.46 13.33 -4.51
CA ASP A 15 29.61 12.64 -5.11
C ASP A 15 30.33 13.47 -6.19
N SER A 16 29.63 14.42 -6.82
CA SER A 16 30.28 15.35 -7.77
C SER A 16 31.19 16.35 -7.05
N SER A 17 30.87 16.73 -5.80
CA SER A 17 31.59 17.76 -5.04
C SER A 17 32.84 17.25 -4.32
N ALA A 18 32.88 15.96 -3.93
CA ALA A 18 34.08 15.35 -3.35
C ALA A 18 35.22 15.23 -4.38
N LYS A 19 34.90 15.09 -5.66
CA LYS A 19 35.87 15.02 -6.77
C LYS A 19 36.35 16.39 -7.28
N GLN A 20 35.66 17.49 -6.95
CA GLN A 20 36.13 18.84 -7.32
C GLN A 20 37.37 19.29 -6.54
N ARG A 21 37.74 18.56 -5.47
CA ARG A 21 39.05 18.68 -4.80
C ARG A 21 40.13 17.77 -5.40
N ALA A 22 39.78 16.92 -6.36
CA ALA A 22 40.65 15.94 -7.01
C ALA A 22 40.84 16.20 -8.51
N SER A 23 40.46 17.38 -9.02
CA SER A 23 40.48 17.72 -10.45
C SER A 23 41.83 18.26 -10.97
N ASP A 24 42.94 17.90 -10.35
CA ASP A 24 44.29 18.16 -10.89
C ASP A 24 44.87 16.95 -11.65
N ALA A 25 44.07 15.91 -11.91
CA ALA A 25 44.50 14.75 -12.71
C ALA A 25 43.50 14.48 -13.86
N MET A 26 44.04 14.52 -15.08
CA MET A 26 43.41 14.08 -16.33
C MET A 26 42.87 12.65 -16.21
N ASP A 27 41.55 12.49 -16.23
CA ASP A 27 40.80 11.73 -17.24
C ASP A 27 39.31 11.76 -16.89
N VAL A 28 38.49 12.00 -17.91
CA VAL A 28 37.06 12.26 -17.83
C VAL A 28 36.31 10.93 -17.69
N ASP A 29 35.97 10.56 -16.46
CA ASP A 29 34.95 9.55 -16.17
C ASP A 29 33.68 10.29 -15.71
N THR A 30 32.93 10.78 -16.69
CA THR A 30 31.67 11.50 -16.50
C THR A 30 30.58 10.58 -15.94
N ASP A 31 30.26 10.78 -14.65
CA ASP A 31 28.99 10.50 -13.97
C ASP A 31 28.28 9.17 -14.30
N GLU A 32 28.73 8.07 -13.69
CA GLU A 32 28.00 6.78 -13.72
C GLU A 32 26.85 6.68 -12.69
N ASN A 33 26.64 7.69 -11.84
CA ASN A 33 25.79 7.53 -10.64
C ASN A 33 24.33 7.90 -10.92
N SER A 34 23.50 6.91 -11.24
CA SER A 34 22.04 7.04 -11.28
C SER A 34 21.45 7.17 -9.88
N ALA A 35 20.29 7.83 -9.75
CA ALA A 35 19.63 8.06 -8.47
C ALA A 35 18.13 7.73 -8.48
N ILE A 36 17.65 7.06 -7.43
CA ILE A 36 16.22 6.82 -7.19
C ILE A 36 15.80 7.59 -5.94
N VAL A 37 14.76 8.41 -6.04
CA VAL A 37 14.18 9.16 -4.94
C VAL A 37 12.80 8.60 -4.61
N PHE A 38 12.65 7.96 -3.45
CA PHE A 38 11.36 7.52 -2.96
C PHE A 38 10.65 8.62 -2.17
N VAL A 39 9.37 8.83 -2.46
CA VAL A 39 8.50 9.82 -1.81
C VAL A 39 7.20 9.20 -1.33
N SER A 40 6.50 9.86 -0.39
CA SER A 40 5.33 9.27 0.29
C SER A 40 4.06 9.18 -0.54
N SER A 41 3.93 9.97 -1.61
CA SER A 41 2.70 10.02 -2.41
C SER A 41 2.97 10.35 -3.86
N ARG A 42 2.01 9.98 -4.72
CA ARG A 42 2.03 10.24 -6.17
C ARG A 42 2.17 11.73 -6.49
N ARG A 43 1.41 12.56 -5.76
CA ARG A 43 1.50 14.03 -5.87
C ARG A 43 2.90 14.55 -5.53
N GLN A 44 3.55 13.97 -4.52
CA GLN A 44 4.92 14.35 -4.18
C GLN A 44 5.90 13.97 -5.27
N CYS A 45 5.69 12.90 -6.04
CA CYS A 45 6.61 12.54 -7.13
C CYS A 45 6.76 13.71 -8.11
N ARG A 46 5.62 14.27 -8.54
CA ARG A 46 5.59 15.42 -9.46
C ARG A 46 6.18 16.68 -8.83
N VAL A 47 5.86 16.98 -7.57
CA VAL A 47 6.35 18.18 -6.87
C VAL A 47 7.87 18.09 -6.70
N VAL A 48 8.37 16.97 -6.18
CA VAL A 48 9.80 16.76 -5.93
C VAL A 48 10.59 16.73 -7.24
N ALA A 49 10.06 16.11 -8.32
CA ALA A 49 10.70 16.17 -9.63
C ALA A 49 10.86 17.63 -10.12
N GLY A 50 9.81 18.45 -10.03
CA GLY A 50 9.89 19.87 -10.39
C GLY A 50 10.82 20.68 -9.48
N ASP A 51 10.82 20.38 -8.18
CA ASP A 51 11.69 21.04 -7.21
C ASP A 51 13.18 20.71 -7.48
N LEU A 52 13.50 19.47 -7.86
CA LEU A 52 14.86 19.06 -8.24
C LEU A 52 15.35 19.78 -9.50
N LEU A 53 14.49 19.94 -10.50
CA LEU A 53 14.80 20.74 -11.70
C LEU A 53 15.00 22.22 -11.37
N THR A 54 14.20 22.76 -10.45
CA THR A 54 14.35 24.14 -9.97
C THR A 54 15.69 24.33 -9.26
N CYS A 55 16.13 23.36 -8.45
CA CYS A 55 17.46 23.38 -7.83
C CYS A 55 18.58 23.31 -8.88
N ALA A 56 18.47 22.45 -9.89
CA ALA A 56 19.46 22.34 -10.96
C ALA A 56 19.58 23.66 -11.77
N ALA A 57 18.44 24.30 -12.05
CA ALA A 57 18.40 25.61 -12.69
C ALA A 57 19.00 26.72 -11.81
N ALA A 58 18.77 26.68 -10.50
CA ALA A 58 19.35 27.63 -9.54
C ALA A 58 20.88 27.51 -9.45
N ASP A 59 21.42 26.30 -9.63
CA ASP A 59 22.86 26.04 -9.74
C ASP A 59 23.45 26.41 -11.12
N GLY A 60 22.63 26.88 -12.06
CA GLY A 60 23.05 27.29 -13.41
C GLY A 60 23.21 26.14 -14.40
N VAL A 61 22.82 24.91 -14.05
CA VAL A 61 22.93 23.71 -14.91
C VAL A 61 21.55 23.03 -15.02
N PRO A 62 20.60 23.57 -15.80
CA PRO A 62 19.21 23.10 -15.82
C PRO A 62 19.05 21.67 -16.39
N SER A 63 19.93 21.24 -17.29
CA SER A 63 19.95 19.89 -17.88
C SER A 63 20.93 18.94 -17.19
N ARG A 64 21.28 19.20 -15.92
CA ARG A 64 22.26 18.44 -15.15
C ARG A 64 22.02 16.94 -15.15
N PHE A 65 20.75 16.53 -15.11
CA PHE A 65 20.36 15.12 -14.96
C PHE A 65 20.13 14.42 -16.32
N LEU A 66 20.28 15.13 -17.43
CA LEU A 66 20.13 14.59 -18.78
C LEU A 66 21.49 14.11 -19.29
N ARG A 67 21.58 12.84 -19.69
CA ARG A 67 22.81 12.24 -20.22
C ARG A 67 22.72 11.90 -21.71
N ALA A 68 21.51 11.75 -22.24
CA ALA A 68 21.28 11.54 -23.66
C ALA A 68 21.23 12.86 -24.44
N ASP A 69 21.36 12.76 -25.76
CA ASP A 69 21.18 13.91 -26.66
C ASP A 69 19.72 14.41 -26.60
N SER A 70 19.55 15.72 -26.58
CA SER A 70 18.24 16.38 -26.44
C SER A 70 17.29 15.97 -27.57
N ALA A 71 17.80 15.84 -28.80
CA ALA A 71 16.99 15.42 -29.95
C ALA A 71 16.46 13.98 -29.84
N GLN A 72 17.29 13.06 -29.30
CA GLN A 72 16.90 11.67 -29.10
C GLN A 72 15.83 11.54 -28.01
N ILE A 73 15.97 12.30 -26.93
CA ILE A 73 15.00 12.30 -25.84
C ILE A 73 13.69 12.91 -26.28
N GLU A 74 13.71 14.01 -27.02
CA GLU A 74 12.49 14.60 -27.58
C GLU A 74 11.70 13.60 -28.42
N GLN A 75 12.36 12.76 -29.22
CA GLN A 75 11.72 11.71 -30.01
C GLN A 75 11.13 10.59 -29.14
N ASN A 76 11.86 10.12 -28.12
CA ASN A 76 11.42 9.04 -27.25
C ASN A 76 10.21 9.43 -26.38
N VAL A 77 10.07 10.72 -26.06
CA VAL A 77 9.05 11.20 -25.13
C VAL A 77 7.77 11.68 -25.87
N GLN A 78 7.74 11.69 -27.21
CA GLN A 78 6.56 12.16 -27.97
C GLN A 78 5.26 11.41 -27.63
N ASN A 79 5.38 10.11 -27.35
CA ASN A 79 4.25 9.22 -27.07
C ASN A 79 3.83 9.20 -25.59
N VAL A 80 4.52 9.95 -24.72
CA VAL A 80 4.17 10.02 -23.29
C VAL A 80 2.89 10.81 -23.11
N SER A 81 1.90 10.19 -22.47
CA SER A 81 0.57 10.76 -22.29
C SER A 81 0.52 11.85 -21.23
N ASP A 82 1.28 11.70 -20.15
CA ASP A 82 1.40 12.73 -19.11
C ASP A 82 2.30 13.88 -19.57
N ARG A 83 1.68 15.05 -19.78
CA ARG A 83 2.38 16.28 -20.19
C ARG A 83 3.47 16.70 -19.22
N ALA A 84 3.25 16.58 -17.91
CA ALA A 84 4.23 17.02 -16.92
C ALA A 84 5.43 16.06 -16.89
N LEU A 85 5.17 14.76 -17.02
CA LEU A 85 6.23 13.76 -17.15
C LEU A 85 7.09 14.03 -18.38
N ARG A 86 6.46 14.34 -19.53
CA ARG A 86 7.17 14.71 -20.74
C ARG A 86 8.08 15.92 -20.55
N GLU A 87 7.58 16.97 -19.92
CA GLU A 87 8.36 18.19 -19.65
C GLU A 87 9.58 17.88 -18.75
N PHE A 88 9.46 16.99 -17.77
CA PHE A 88 10.56 16.67 -16.85
C PHE A 88 11.61 15.72 -17.45
N LEU A 89 11.18 14.76 -18.29
CA LEU A 89 12.07 13.81 -18.94
C LEU A 89 13.10 14.49 -19.85
N VAL A 90 12.73 15.61 -20.50
CA VAL A 90 13.63 16.43 -21.32
C VAL A 90 14.79 17.01 -20.51
N TYR A 91 14.61 17.21 -19.20
CA TYR A 91 15.67 17.68 -18.30
C TYR A 91 16.34 16.56 -17.49
N GLY A 92 16.04 15.29 -17.81
CA GLY A 92 16.69 14.14 -17.20
C GLY A 92 16.11 13.67 -15.87
N VAL A 93 14.87 14.08 -15.55
CA VAL A 93 14.17 13.64 -14.34
C VAL A 93 12.86 12.94 -14.72
N GLY A 94 12.77 11.65 -14.43
CA GLY A 94 11.54 10.88 -14.54
C GLY A 94 10.83 10.76 -13.19
N TYR A 95 9.51 10.53 -13.21
CA TYR A 95 8.80 10.08 -12.02
C TYR A 95 7.94 8.86 -12.30
N LEU A 96 7.73 8.06 -11.26
CA LEU A 96 6.93 6.84 -11.30
C LEU A 96 5.93 6.77 -10.15
N HIS A 97 4.69 6.46 -10.48
CA HIS A 97 3.64 6.12 -9.53
C HIS A 97 2.59 5.21 -10.17
N ASP A 98 1.79 4.53 -9.36
CA ASP A 98 0.85 3.49 -9.84
C ASP A 98 -0.29 4.01 -10.73
N ALA A 99 -0.54 5.32 -10.75
CA ALA A 99 -1.52 5.95 -11.63
C ALA A 99 -1.01 6.28 -13.06
N LEU A 100 0.26 6.00 -13.37
CA LEU A 100 0.77 6.16 -14.74
C LEU A 100 0.24 5.06 -15.65
N SER A 101 0.09 5.37 -16.94
CA SER A 101 -0.22 4.35 -17.94
C SER A 101 0.92 3.33 -18.05
N ALA A 102 0.61 2.10 -18.46
CA ALA A 102 1.63 1.07 -18.64
C ALA A 102 2.69 1.48 -19.68
N THR A 103 2.28 2.24 -20.71
CA THR A 103 3.17 2.78 -21.74
C THR A 103 4.12 3.82 -21.16
N ASP A 104 3.60 4.82 -20.43
CA ASP A 104 4.42 5.89 -19.85
C ASP A 104 5.38 5.32 -18.80
N ARG A 105 4.90 4.36 -17.99
CA ARG A 105 5.75 3.60 -17.06
C ARG A 105 6.91 2.96 -17.81
N GLN A 106 6.64 2.17 -18.84
CA GLN A 106 7.70 1.47 -19.58
C GLN A 106 8.72 2.45 -20.17
N THR A 107 8.27 3.54 -20.80
CA THR A 107 9.15 4.58 -21.36
C THR A 107 10.07 5.19 -20.31
N VAL A 108 9.56 5.54 -19.13
CA VAL A 108 10.39 6.09 -18.04
C VAL A 108 11.44 5.08 -17.57
N LEU A 109 11.05 3.81 -17.45
CA LEU A 109 11.98 2.76 -17.01
C LEU A 109 13.08 2.52 -18.06
N ASP A 110 12.73 2.46 -19.34
CA ASP A 110 13.71 2.26 -20.43
C ASP A 110 14.70 3.43 -20.52
N LEU A 111 14.22 4.67 -20.35
CA LEU A 111 15.08 5.85 -20.33
C LEU A 111 16.03 5.85 -19.12
N PHE A 112 15.58 5.36 -17.97
CA PHE A 112 16.42 5.26 -16.77
C PHE A 112 17.46 4.14 -16.89
N VAL A 113 17.05 2.96 -17.37
CA VAL A 113 17.93 1.78 -17.52
C VAL A 113 18.98 2.00 -18.61
N SER A 114 18.62 2.67 -19.71
CA SER A 114 19.58 3.08 -20.74
C SER A 114 20.56 4.17 -20.29
N GLY A 115 20.35 4.74 -19.10
CA GLY A 115 21.15 5.85 -18.58
C GLY A 115 20.87 7.19 -19.25
N SER A 116 19.81 7.31 -20.06
CA SER A 116 19.43 8.56 -20.73
C SER A 116 19.02 9.65 -19.73
N ILE A 117 18.34 9.25 -18.65
CA ILE A 117 17.98 10.10 -17.52
C ILE A 117 18.71 9.61 -16.26
N GLN A 118 19.17 10.54 -15.43
CA GLN A 118 19.92 10.20 -14.22
C GLN A 118 19.01 9.94 -13.00
N VAL A 119 17.88 10.63 -12.91
CA VAL A 119 17.06 10.66 -11.68
C VAL A 119 15.67 10.08 -11.94
N LEU A 120 15.25 9.16 -11.07
CA LEU A 120 13.92 8.59 -11.03
C LEU A 120 13.24 8.87 -9.68
N VAL A 121 12.15 9.63 -9.67
CA VAL A 121 11.35 9.90 -8.47
C VAL A 121 10.18 8.91 -8.38
N ALA A 122 10.24 7.95 -7.47
CA ALA A 122 9.23 6.90 -7.32
C ALA A 122 8.34 7.12 -6.08
N SER A 123 7.06 6.78 -6.19
CA SER A 123 6.19 6.72 -5.02
C SER A 123 6.51 5.48 -4.16
N ARG A 124 6.31 5.56 -2.84
CA ARG A 124 6.45 4.41 -1.92
C ARG A 124 5.66 3.19 -2.41
N GLU A 125 4.42 3.39 -2.87
CA GLU A 125 3.54 2.28 -3.31
C GLU A 125 4.20 1.45 -4.42
N SER A 126 5.03 2.09 -5.24
CA SER A 126 5.74 1.45 -6.35
C SER A 126 7.06 0.78 -5.94
N CYS A 127 7.47 0.80 -4.67
CA CYS A 127 8.76 0.24 -4.25
C CYS A 127 8.87 -1.26 -4.51
N TRP A 128 7.76 -1.99 -4.42
CA TRP A 128 7.67 -3.43 -4.72
C TRP A 128 7.56 -3.71 -6.23
N THR A 129 7.00 -2.79 -7.02
CA THR A 129 6.85 -3.00 -8.47
C THR A 129 8.11 -2.65 -9.26
N LEU A 130 9.09 -2.00 -8.62
CA LEU A 130 10.38 -1.57 -9.19
C LEU A 130 11.48 -2.65 -9.16
N ASP A 131 11.11 -3.93 -9.17
CA ASP A 131 12.01 -5.03 -8.84
C ASP A 131 13.28 -5.17 -9.69
N ALA A 132 13.23 -4.76 -10.96
CA ALA A 132 14.36 -4.87 -11.89
C ALA A 132 15.32 -3.67 -11.86
N ILE A 133 14.92 -2.55 -11.24
CA ILE A 133 15.66 -1.29 -11.38
C ILE A 133 16.54 -1.05 -10.17
N ARG A 134 17.77 -0.62 -10.43
CA ARG A 134 18.76 -0.29 -9.42
C ARG A 134 19.41 1.04 -9.72
N ALA A 135 19.96 1.67 -8.69
CA ALA A 135 20.67 2.92 -8.80
C ALA A 135 21.86 2.97 -7.85
N HIS A 136 22.86 3.78 -8.17
CA HIS A 136 23.98 4.03 -7.26
C HIS A 136 23.49 4.66 -5.94
N THR A 137 22.66 5.70 -6.06
CA THR A 137 22.16 6.47 -4.92
C THR A 137 20.67 6.27 -4.76
N VAL A 138 20.23 5.81 -3.59
CA VAL A 138 18.82 5.80 -3.20
C VAL A 138 18.58 6.87 -2.15
N VAL A 139 17.55 7.70 -2.33
CA VAL A 139 17.10 8.66 -1.33
C VAL A 139 15.68 8.31 -0.92
N ILE A 140 15.45 8.07 0.37
CA ILE A 140 14.11 7.87 0.92
C ILE A 140 13.70 9.18 1.59
N MET A 141 12.87 9.96 0.89
CA MET A 141 12.50 11.32 1.27
C MET A 141 11.24 11.32 2.16
N GLY A 142 11.47 11.28 3.48
CA GLY A 142 10.40 11.32 4.48
C GLY A 142 9.79 9.94 4.69
N ALA A 143 10.20 9.27 5.77
CA ALA A 143 9.73 7.93 6.14
C ALA A 143 8.34 7.91 6.81
N GLU A 144 7.40 8.74 6.35
CA GLU A 144 6.05 8.85 6.89
C GLU A 144 5.01 8.98 5.77
N ARG A 145 3.79 8.50 6.03
CA ARG A 145 2.63 8.70 5.16
C ARG A 145 1.45 9.20 5.97
N TYR A 146 0.56 9.96 5.34
CA TYR A 146 -0.71 10.30 5.99
C TYR A 146 -1.69 9.12 5.95
N HIS A 147 -2.26 8.79 7.09
CA HIS A 147 -3.31 7.79 7.25
C HIS A 147 -4.66 8.49 7.43
N GLY A 148 -5.43 8.62 6.34
CA GLY A 148 -6.64 9.45 6.35
C GLY A 148 -7.76 8.99 7.28
N ARG A 149 -7.83 7.69 7.60
CA ARG A 149 -8.81 7.16 8.58
C ARG A 149 -8.53 7.61 10.01
N GLU A 150 -7.26 7.66 10.40
CA GLU A 150 -6.83 7.99 11.76
C GLU A 150 -6.42 9.46 11.89
N HIS A 151 -6.49 10.21 10.79
CA HIS A 151 -6.08 11.61 10.71
C HIS A 151 -4.67 11.89 11.23
N ARG A 152 -3.74 10.93 11.08
CA ARG A 152 -2.36 11.03 11.57
C ARG A 152 -1.34 10.57 10.54
N TYR A 153 -0.10 10.98 10.72
CA TYR A 153 1.02 10.43 9.99
C TYR A 153 1.45 9.10 10.62
N THR A 154 1.63 8.08 9.80
CA THR A 154 2.15 6.77 10.19
C THR A 154 3.50 6.54 9.53
N ASP A 155 4.44 6.01 10.31
CA ASP A 155 5.78 5.70 9.86
C ASP A 155 5.75 4.62 8.75
N TYR A 156 6.78 4.59 7.91
CA TYR A 156 6.95 3.48 6.96
C TYR A 156 7.29 2.19 7.70
N ALA A 157 6.71 1.09 7.22
CA ALA A 157 7.07 -0.23 7.67
C ALA A 157 8.54 -0.51 7.30
N ILE A 158 9.28 -1.17 8.21
CA ILE A 158 10.69 -1.52 7.97
C ILE A 158 10.89 -2.32 6.68
N PRO A 159 10.05 -3.33 6.34
CA PRO A 159 10.20 -4.06 5.08
C PRO A 159 10.16 -3.15 3.84
N ASP A 160 9.29 -2.14 3.82
CA ASP A 160 9.24 -1.19 2.70
C ASP A 160 10.53 -0.37 2.62
N VAL A 161 11.04 0.10 3.77
CA VAL A 161 12.30 0.86 3.83
C VAL A 161 13.48 0.00 3.37
N LEU A 162 13.54 -1.26 3.78
CA LEU A 162 14.54 -2.22 3.31
C LEU A 162 14.40 -2.48 1.81
N GLN A 163 13.19 -2.62 1.29
CA GLN A 163 12.94 -2.81 -0.14
C GLN A 163 13.40 -1.61 -0.96
N MET A 164 13.12 -0.39 -0.48
CA MET A 164 13.60 0.85 -1.10
C MET A 164 15.12 0.94 -1.03
N MET A 165 15.72 0.68 0.13
CA MET A 165 17.18 0.67 0.33
C MET A 165 17.86 -0.37 -0.55
N GLY A 166 17.26 -1.55 -0.74
CA GLY A 166 17.76 -2.62 -1.59
C GLY A 166 17.80 -2.28 -3.08
N ARG A 167 17.29 -1.10 -3.48
CA ARG A 167 17.49 -0.57 -4.84
C ARG A 167 18.86 0.08 -5.04
N ALA A 168 19.58 0.37 -3.95
CA ALA A 168 20.95 0.82 -4.02
C ALA A 168 21.83 -0.36 -4.46
N SER A 169 22.44 -0.24 -5.64
CA SER A 169 23.40 -1.21 -6.15
C SER A 169 24.71 -0.54 -6.46
N LEU A 170 25.77 -1.35 -6.48
CA LEU A 170 27.02 -0.97 -7.10
C LEU A 170 26.72 -0.65 -8.57
N SER A 171 27.11 0.53 -9.01
CA SER A 171 27.04 0.95 -10.41
C SER A 171 28.44 1.43 -10.77
N GLY A 172 29.06 0.82 -11.78
CA GLY A 172 30.33 1.32 -12.28
C GLY A 172 31.56 1.03 -11.41
N SER A 173 32.53 1.95 -11.45
CA SER A 173 33.83 1.86 -10.76
C SER A 173 33.78 2.13 -9.24
N SER A 174 32.66 2.63 -8.72
CA SER A 174 32.49 2.92 -7.30
C SER A 174 32.30 1.64 -6.50
N GLY A 175 33.26 1.30 -5.63
CA GLY A 175 33.21 0.12 -4.75
C GLY A 175 32.16 0.16 -3.62
N HIS A 176 31.20 1.09 -3.66
CA HIS A 176 30.12 1.19 -2.68
C HIS A 176 28.84 1.74 -3.33
N ALA A 177 27.69 1.49 -2.69
CA ALA A 177 26.40 2.08 -3.05
C ALA A 177 25.93 2.98 -1.91
N GLN A 178 25.12 3.99 -2.21
CA GLN A 178 24.68 4.98 -1.22
C GLN A 178 23.17 4.92 -1.00
N CYS A 179 22.74 4.90 0.26
CA CYS A 179 21.34 5.13 0.64
C CYS A 179 21.23 6.26 1.67
N VAL A 180 20.36 7.24 1.41
CA VAL A 180 20.09 8.36 2.30
C VAL A 180 18.64 8.30 2.77
N LEU A 181 18.43 7.88 4.01
CA LEU A 181 17.12 7.85 4.66
C LEU A 181 16.86 9.17 5.41
N MET A 182 15.84 9.91 4.97
CA MET A 182 15.39 11.14 5.63
C MET A 182 14.15 10.85 6.46
N CYS A 183 14.25 11.05 7.78
CA CYS A 183 13.15 10.86 8.72
C CYS A 183 13.15 11.96 9.79
N LEU A 184 12.07 12.02 10.57
CA LEU A 184 11.99 12.89 11.75
C LEU A 184 13.06 12.51 12.77
N GLY A 185 13.62 13.49 13.47
CA GLY A 185 14.75 13.27 14.39
C GLY A 185 14.47 12.25 15.49
N ASN A 186 13.23 12.19 16.00
CA ASN A 186 12.79 11.20 16.99
C ASN A 186 12.63 9.77 16.45
N LYS A 187 12.67 9.57 15.12
CA LYS A 187 12.59 8.26 14.46
C LYS A 187 13.94 7.73 13.98
N ARG A 188 14.98 8.57 14.04
CA ARG A 188 16.33 8.22 13.56
C ARG A 188 16.87 6.95 14.19
N GLU A 189 16.88 6.86 15.53
CA GLU A 189 17.44 5.69 16.22
C GLU A 189 16.58 4.43 16.03
N PHE A 190 15.26 4.58 15.86
CA PHE A 190 14.36 3.48 15.51
C PHE A 190 14.74 2.86 14.16
N TYR A 191 14.81 3.68 13.09
CA TYR A 191 15.20 3.17 11.77
C TYR A 191 16.63 2.66 11.76
N LYS A 192 17.57 3.38 12.38
CA LYS A 192 18.96 2.96 12.47
C LYS A 192 19.07 1.55 13.07
N LYS A 193 18.39 1.28 14.18
CA LYS A 193 18.40 -0.04 14.82
C LYS A 193 17.99 -1.15 13.84
N PHE A 194 16.84 -1.03 13.19
CA PHE A 194 16.30 -2.07 12.31
C PHE A 194 16.91 -2.11 10.90
N LEU A 195 17.79 -1.17 10.57
CA LEU A 195 18.62 -1.23 9.35
C LEU A 195 19.92 -2.00 9.58
N TYR A 196 20.46 -1.98 10.80
CA TYR A 196 21.70 -2.68 11.15
C TYR A 196 21.45 -4.01 11.87
N GLU A 197 20.32 -4.16 12.54
CA GLU A 197 19.89 -5.38 13.22
C GLU A 197 18.72 -6.02 12.46
N PRO A 198 18.66 -7.36 12.35
CA PRO A 198 17.53 -8.05 11.74
C PRO A 198 16.19 -7.69 12.40
N LEU A 199 15.15 -7.56 11.58
CA LEU A 199 13.80 -7.27 12.07
C LEU A 199 13.24 -8.49 12.84
N PRO A 200 12.80 -8.33 14.11
CA PRO A 200 12.03 -9.37 14.79
C PRO A 200 10.68 -9.52 14.09
N LEU A 201 10.44 -10.71 13.53
CA LEU A 201 9.18 -11.06 12.88
C LEU A 201 8.24 -11.71 13.89
N GLU A 202 7.03 -11.16 13.99
CA GLU A 202 5.94 -11.69 14.81
C GLU A 202 4.73 -12.00 13.93
N SER A 203 3.97 -13.03 14.31
CA SER A 203 2.68 -13.32 13.69
C SER A 203 1.61 -12.34 14.16
N ARG A 204 0.68 -11.98 13.27
CA ARG A 204 -0.57 -11.24 13.56
C ARG A 204 -1.83 -12.11 13.38
N LEU A 205 -1.65 -13.42 13.24
CA LEU A 205 -2.73 -14.36 12.96
C LEU A 205 -3.82 -14.35 14.04
N ASP A 206 -3.45 -14.09 15.29
CA ASP A 206 -4.37 -13.90 16.43
C ASP A 206 -5.45 -12.86 16.14
N SER A 207 -5.09 -11.75 15.49
CA SER A 207 -6.02 -10.68 15.14
C SER A 207 -6.85 -10.92 13.88
N GLN A 208 -6.52 -11.94 13.09
CA GLN A 208 -7.15 -12.25 11.80
C GLN A 208 -7.57 -13.72 11.71
N LEU A 209 -7.80 -14.36 12.86
CA LEU A 209 -7.98 -15.80 12.95
C LEU A 209 -9.32 -16.27 12.38
N HIS A 210 -10.36 -15.44 12.48
CA HIS A 210 -11.74 -15.77 12.06
C HIS A 210 -11.81 -16.25 10.60
N ASP A 211 -11.24 -15.50 9.66
CA ASP A 211 -11.31 -15.85 8.22
C ASP A 211 -10.50 -17.11 7.90
N ALA A 212 -9.34 -17.29 8.57
CA ALA A 212 -8.51 -18.49 8.42
C ALA A 212 -9.24 -19.72 8.96
N MET A 213 -9.80 -19.64 10.17
CA MET A 213 -10.57 -20.73 10.77
C MET A 213 -11.82 -21.06 9.96
N ASN A 214 -12.60 -20.07 9.55
CA ASN A 214 -13.79 -20.31 8.73
C ASN A 214 -13.45 -21.05 7.43
N SER A 215 -12.33 -20.70 6.79
CA SER A 215 -11.85 -21.38 5.59
C SER A 215 -11.48 -22.84 5.85
N GLU A 216 -10.81 -23.14 6.96
CA GLU A 216 -10.41 -24.51 7.33
C GLU A 216 -11.58 -25.37 7.82
N VAL A 217 -12.58 -24.77 8.47
CA VAL A 217 -13.85 -25.44 8.81
C VAL A 217 -14.64 -25.75 7.54
N ALA A 218 -14.72 -24.80 6.59
CA ALA A 218 -15.33 -25.03 5.28
C ALA A 218 -14.63 -26.15 4.49
N ALA A 219 -13.31 -26.23 4.58
CA ALA A 219 -12.50 -27.29 3.98
C ALA A 219 -12.58 -28.64 4.73
N LYS A 220 -13.19 -28.66 5.92
CA LYS A 220 -13.24 -29.81 6.85
C LYS A 220 -11.86 -30.26 7.35
N THR A 221 -10.88 -29.37 7.37
CA THR A 221 -9.61 -29.57 8.09
C THR A 221 -9.85 -29.46 9.59
N ILE A 222 -10.69 -28.51 10.00
CA ILE A 222 -11.13 -28.32 11.38
C ILE A 222 -12.56 -28.82 11.50
N THR A 223 -12.76 -29.92 12.22
CA THR A 223 -14.09 -30.49 12.50
C THR A 223 -14.45 -30.44 13.98
N SER A 224 -13.48 -30.18 14.86
CA SER A 224 -13.66 -30.03 16.30
C SER A 224 -12.79 -28.90 16.86
N LYS A 225 -13.07 -28.47 18.10
CA LYS A 225 -12.20 -27.52 18.81
C LYS A 225 -10.78 -28.08 19.00
N GLN A 226 -10.62 -29.38 19.15
CA GLN A 226 -9.29 -30.01 19.26
C GLN A 226 -8.52 -29.91 17.94
N ASP A 227 -9.17 -30.11 16.80
CA ASP A 227 -8.53 -29.92 15.48
C ASP A 227 -8.08 -28.46 15.30
N ALA A 228 -8.82 -27.50 15.87
CA ALA A 228 -8.45 -26.09 15.85
C ALA A 228 -7.17 -25.81 16.67
N VAL A 229 -7.02 -26.44 17.84
CA VAL A 229 -5.77 -26.41 18.62
C VAL A 229 -4.64 -26.98 17.79
N ASP A 230 -4.86 -28.17 17.23
CA ASP A 230 -3.86 -28.89 16.44
C ASP A 230 -3.43 -28.05 15.22
N TYR A 231 -4.38 -27.46 14.49
CA TYR A 231 -4.13 -26.52 13.40
C TYR A 231 -3.23 -25.36 13.82
N LEU A 232 -3.56 -24.70 14.94
CA LEU A 232 -2.78 -23.56 15.43
C LEU A 232 -1.33 -23.96 15.77
N THR A 233 -1.08 -25.21 16.20
CA THR A 233 0.29 -25.67 16.51
C THR A 233 1.23 -25.66 15.30
N TRP A 234 0.69 -25.73 14.07
CA TRP A 234 1.47 -25.66 12.83
C TRP A 234 1.86 -24.23 12.42
N THR A 235 1.35 -23.21 13.12
CA THR A 235 1.52 -21.82 12.71
C THR A 235 2.79 -21.18 13.26
N LEU A 236 3.26 -20.11 12.59
CA LEU A 236 4.33 -19.26 13.13
C LEU A 236 3.92 -18.64 14.47
N MET A 237 2.65 -18.31 14.65
CA MET A 237 2.11 -17.75 15.89
C MET A 237 2.44 -18.65 17.08
N TYR A 238 2.09 -19.94 17.00
CA TYR A 238 2.34 -20.90 18.08
C TYR A 238 3.84 -20.99 18.44
N ARG A 239 4.72 -21.02 17.44
CA ARG A 239 6.18 -21.01 17.67
C ARG A 239 6.67 -19.74 18.37
N ARG A 240 5.99 -18.60 18.17
CA ARG A 240 6.35 -17.31 18.75
C ARG A 240 5.72 -17.05 20.13
N LEU A 241 4.62 -17.72 20.50
CA LEU A 241 3.98 -17.58 21.82
C LEU A 241 4.97 -17.77 22.98
N VAL A 242 5.85 -18.78 22.89
CA VAL A 242 6.86 -19.05 23.93
C VAL A 242 8.04 -18.07 23.87
N GLN A 243 8.37 -17.56 22.68
CA GLN A 243 9.55 -16.71 22.47
C GLN A 243 9.29 -15.24 22.82
N ASN A 244 8.04 -14.77 22.69
CA ASN A 244 7.65 -13.41 23.01
C ASN A 244 6.20 -13.35 23.56
N PRO A 245 5.93 -13.98 24.72
CA PRO A 245 4.57 -14.14 25.27
C PRO A 245 3.85 -12.79 25.48
N ASN A 246 4.58 -11.77 25.96
CA ASN A 246 4.03 -10.45 26.23
C ASN A 246 3.48 -9.75 24.97
N TYR A 247 4.02 -10.06 23.78
CA TYR A 247 3.51 -9.50 22.52
C TYR A 247 2.08 -9.96 22.22
N TYR A 248 1.78 -11.20 22.60
CA TYR A 248 0.49 -11.86 22.42
C TYR A 248 -0.41 -11.73 23.67
N GLY A 249 0.04 -11.03 24.71
CA GLY A 249 -0.72 -10.86 25.96
C GLY A 249 -0.68 -12.07 26.90
N LEU A 250 0.20 -13.05 26.69
CA LEU A 250 0.34 -14.19 27.60
C LEU A 250 1.02 -13.78 28.91
N GLN A 251 0.51 -14.29 30.03
CA GLN A 251 1.06 -14.03 31.38
C GLN A 251 2.26 -14.93 31.73
N GLY A 252 2.48 -16.00 30.97
CA GLY A 252 3.53 -16.97 31.21
C GLY A 252 3.75 -17.89 30.01
N THR A 253 4.75 -18.77 30.11
CA THR A 253 5.15 -19.70 29.05
C THR A 253 5.06 -21.16 29.48
N SER A 254 4.38 -21.46 30.60
CA SER A 254 4.12 -22.87 30.95
C SER A 254 3.12 -23.48 29.99
N HIS A 255 3.06 -24.81 29.94
CA HIS A 255 2.06 -25.52 29.13
C HIS A 255 0.63 -25.13 29.50
N GLU A 256 0.35 -24.87 30.78
CA GLU A 256 -0.95 -24.39 31.26
C GLU A 256 -1.28 -23.03 30.63
N HIS A 257 -0.41 -22.02 30.74
CA HIS A 257 -0.65 -20.70 30.15
C HIS A 257 -0.86 -20.74 28.63
N LEU A 258 -0.11 -21.59 27.92
CA LEU A 258 -0.25 -21.76 26.47
C LEU A 258 -1.59 -22.41 26.12
N SER A 259 -1.97 -23.46 26.84
CA SER A 259 -3.22 -24.18 26.63
C SER A 259 -4.42 -23.27 26.91
N ASP A 260 -4.39 -22.53 28.02
CA ASP A 260 -5.46 -21.60 28.40
C ASP A 260 -5.63 -20.51 27.34
N TYR A 261 -4.52 -19.88 26.91
CA TYR A 261 -4.55 -18.86 25.88
C TYR A 261 -5.12 -19.37 24.55
N LEU A 262 -4.66 -20.55 24.09
CA LEU A 262 -5.17 -21.13 22.85
C LEU A 262 -6.65 -21.50 22.97
N SER A 263 -7.07 -22.04 24.10
CA SER A 263 -8.47 -22.40 24.34
C SER A 263 -9.35 -21.16 24.31
N GLU A 264 -8.97 -20.09 25.02
CA GLU A 264 -9.69 -18.80 25.00
C GLU A 264 -9.76 -18.19 23.60
N LEU A 265 -8.64 -18.20 22.87
CA LEU A 265 -8.57 -17.67 21.50
C LEU A 265 -9.50 -18.45 20.55
N ILE A 266 -9.50 -19.78 20.64
CA ILE A 266 -10.34 -20.65 19.80
C ILE A 266 -11.82 -20.48 20.16
N GLU A 267 -12.15 -20.50 21.45
CA GLU A 267 -13.53 -20.32 21.93
C GLU A 267 -14.10 -18.96 21.54
N SER A 268 -13.32 -17.89 21.72
CA SER A 268 -13.72 -16.55 21.27
C SER A 268 -13.92 -16.50 19.76
N THR A 269 -12.97 -17.03 18.97
CA THR A 269 -13.04 -16.95 17.51
C THR A 269 -14.19 -17.77 16.93
N LEU A 270 -14.37 -19.01 17.38
CA LEU A 270 -15.47 -19.86 16.96
C LEU A 270 -16.82 -19.34 17.47
N GLY A 271 -16.85 -18.78 18.67
CA GLY A 271 -18.03 -18.11 19.23
C GLY A 271 -18.47 -16.92 18.37
N ASP A 272 -17.54 -16.06 17.96
CA ASP A 272 -17.80 -14.94 17.05
C ASP A 272 -18.27 -15.43 15.67
N LEU A 273 -17.63 -16.47 15.11
CA LEU A 273 -18.05 -17.06 13.84
C LEU A 273 -19.45 -17.71 13.92
N ALA A 274 -19.79 -18.32 15.06
CA ALA A 274 -21.11 -18.87 15.29
C ALA A 274 -22.17 -17.77 15.45
N ALA A 275 -21.84 -16.67 16.13
CA ALA A 275 -22.69 -15.48 16.24
C ALA A 275 -22.95 -14.84 14.87
N ALA A 276 -21.91 -14.76 14.03
CA ALA A 276 -21.99 -14.34 12.63
C ALA A 276 -22.69 -15.38 11.71
N LYS A 277 -23.13 -16.52 12.27
CA LYS A 277 -23.77 -17.64 11.58
C LYS A 277 -22.91 -18.22 10.44
N CYS A 278 -21.60 -18.13 10.54
CA CYS A 278 -20.67 -18.74 9.57
C CYS A 278 -20.44 -20.22 9.90
N VAL A 279 -20.40 -20.58 11.18
CA VAL A 279 -20.27 -21.97 11.65
C VAL A 279 -21.39 -22.33 12.62
N THR A 280 -21.62 -23.62 12.80
CA THR A 280 -22.46 -24.18 13.86
C THR A 280 -21.59 -25.02 14.78
N ILE A 281 -21.85 -24.89 16.09
CA ILE A 281 -21.19 -25.67 17.14
C ILE A 281 -22.27 -26.57 17.72
N ASP A 282 -22.01 -27.87 17.80
CA ASP A 282 -22.97 -28.86 18.27
C ASP A 282 -23.27 -28.73 19.78
N GLU A 283 -24.34 -29.39 20.25
CA GLU A 283 -24.83 -29.27 21.65
C GLU A 283 -23.79 -29.67 22.70
N ASP A 284 -22.89 -30.61 22.36
CA ASP A 284 -21.79 -31.03 23.23
C ASP A 284 -20.61 -30.04 23.21
N GLU A 285 -20.69 -28.97 22.43
CA GLU A 285 -19.69 -27.92 22.23
C GLU A 285 -18.32 -28.39 21.73
N LEU A 286 -18.25 -29.58 21.14
CA LEU A 286 -17.02 -30.19 20.64
C LEU A 286 -16.86 -30.06 19.13
N ASP A 287 -17.91 -30.38 18.40
CA ASP A 287 -17.89 -30.46 16.94
C ASP A 287 -18.30 -29.14 16.30
N VAL A 288 -17.64 -28.81 15.19
CA VAL A 288 -17.80 -27.56 14.45
C VAL A 288 -18.09 -27.89 12.99
N THR A 289 -19.17 -27.33 12.47
CA THR A 289 -19.62 -27.56 11.10
C THR A 289 -19.80 -26.23 10.35
N PRO A 290 -19.43 -26.15 9.06
CA PRO A 290 -19.63 -24.93 8.28
C PRO A 290 -21.11 -24.79 7.91
N THR A 291 -21.61 -23.56 7.96
CA THR A 291 -22.93 -23.21 7.41
C THR A 291 -22.81 -22.72 5.95
N ASN A 292 -23.94 -22.49 5.29
CA ASN A 292 -23.94 -21.87 3.96
C ASN A 292 -23.22 -20.50 3.94
N LEU A 293 -23.35 -19.68 4.99
CA LEU A 293 -22.67 -18.37 5.04
C LEU A 293 -21.15 -18.54 5.19
N GLY A 294 -20.71 -19.50 6.00
CA GLY A 294 -19.29 -19.84 6.14
C GLY A 294 -18.69 -20.34 4.81
N LEU A 295 -19.44 -21.20 4.10
CA LEU A 295 -19.07 -21.68 2.78
C LEU A 295 -18.97 -20.55 1.75
N VAL A 296 -19.91 -19.61 1.74
CA VAL A 296 -19.87 -18.43 0.85
C VAL A 296 -18.65 -17.55 1.15
N SER A 297 -18.38 -17.26 2.44
CA SER A 297 -17.19 -16.49 2.84
C SER A 297 -15.90 -17.15 2.33
N ALA A 298 -15.75 -18.46 2.55
CA ALA A 298 -14.57 -19.22 2.15
C ALA A 298 -14.43 -19.31 0.62
N TYR A 299 -15.54 -19.53 -0.10
CA TYR A 299 -15.54 -19.70 -1.55
C TYR A 299 -15.13 -18.43 -2.29
N TYR A 300 -15.68 -17.27 -1.90
CA TYR A 300 -15.37 -15.98 -2.53
C TYR A 300 -14.16 -15.27 -1.91
N GLN A 301 -13.56 -15.85 -0.86
CA GLN A 301 -12.45 -15.26 -0.09
C GLN A 301 -12.79 -13.86 0.43
N ILE A 302 -13.99 -13.72 1.00
CA ILE A 302 -14.47 -12.47 1.59
C ILE A 302 -14.56 -12.60 3.11
N ARG A 303 -14.40 -11.48 3.80
CA ARG A 303 -14.31 -11.45 5.25
C ARG A 303 -15.62 -11.89 5.89
N TYR A 304 -15.55 -12.62 7.01
CA TYR A 304 -16.74 -13.12 7.70
C TYR A 304 -17.68 -11.99 8.12
N LEU A 305 -17.13 -10.85 8.56
CA LEU A 305 -17.88 -9.64 8.91
C LEU A 305 -18.68 -9.08 7.73
N THR A 306 -18.13 -9.16 6.51
CA THR A 306 -18.85 -8.74 5.30
C THR A 306 -20.04 -9.65 5.03
N VAL A 307 -19.88 -10.96 5.20
CA VAL A 307 -20.97 -11.93 4.99
C VAL A 307 -22.04 -11.81 6.07
N GLU A 308 -21.65 -11.63 7.33
CA GLU A 308 -22.57 -11.32 8.43
C GLU A 308 -23.40 -10.08 8.10
N MET A 309 -22.73 -9.00 7.69
CA MET A 309 -23.40 -7.74 7.31
C MET A 309 -24.36 -7.93 6.14
N PHE A 310 -23.99 -8.73 5.12
CA PHE A 310 -24.87 -9.07 4.02
C PHE A 310 -26.11 -9.84 4.50
N SER A 311 -25.93 -10.86 5.34
CA SER A 311 -27.01 -11.67 5.91
C SER A 311 -28.00 -10.84 6.74
N LEU A 312 -27.51 -9.86 7.51
CA LEU A 312 -28.34 -8.98 8.32
C LEU A 312 -29.04 -7.87 7.50
N SER A 313 -28.43 -7.42 6.41
CA SER A 313 -28.89 -6.24 5.64
C SER A 313 -29.72 -6.61 4.40
N LEU A 314 -29.54 -7.80 3.84
CA LEU A 314 -30.30 -8.28 2.69
C LEU A 314 -31.67 -8.79 3.15
N SER A 315 -32.71 -8.35 2.44
CA SER A 315 -34.08 -8.78 2.67
C SER A 315 -34.78 -8.96 1.33
N ALA A 316 -35.91 -9.66 1.32
CA ALA A 316 -36.76 -9.81 0.13
C ALA A 316 -37.25 -8.46 -0.47
N LYS A 317 -37.13 -7.35 0.27
CA LYS A 317 -37.52 -6.00 -0.17
C LYS A 317 -36.34 -5.19 -0.70
N THR A 318 -35.11 -5.68 -0.57
CA THR A 318 -33.90 -4.95 -0.97
C THR A 318 -33.87 -4.78 -2.48
N LYS A 319 -33.83 -3.52 -2.93
CA LYS A 319 -33.75 -3.14 -4.35
C LYS A 319 -32.32 -2.76 -4.73
N LEU A 320 -32.07 -2.49 -6.01
CA LEU A 320 -30.76 -2.12 -6.54
C LEU A 320 -30.04 -1.00 -5.75
N ARG A 321 -30.78 0.03 -5.31
CA ARG A 321 -30.21 1.09 -4.45
C ARG A 321 -29.69 0.53 -3.12
N GLY A 322 -30.48 -0.33 -2.46
CA GLY A 322 -30.07 -0.97 -1.21
C GLY A 322 -28.88 -1.90 -1.42
N VAL A 323 -28.83 -2.64 -2.54
CA VAL A 323 -27.65 -3.46 -2.90
C VAL A 323 -26.40 -2.60 -3.01
N LEU A 324 -26.48 -1.43 -3.65
CA LEU A 324 -25.36 -0.49 -3.74
C LEU A 324 -24.94 0.05 -2.36
N ASP A 325 -25.91 0.40 -1.51
CA ASP A 325 -25.67 0.87 -0.14
C ASP A 325 -24.99 -0.20 0.74
N ILE A 326 -25.37 -1.47 0.56
CA ILE A 326 -24.85 -2.64 1.29
C ILE A 326 -23.45 -3.00 0.79
N VAL A 327 -23.27 -3.22 -0.52
CA VAL A 327 -21.95 -3.62 -1.07
C VAL A 327 -20.89 -2.56 -0.79
N SER A 328 -21.24 -1.27 -0.82
CA SER A 328 -20.30 -0.19 -0.52
C SER A 328 -19.81 -0.20 0.94
N ALA A 329 -20.55 -0.84 1.84
CA ALA A 329 -20.20 -0.98 3.26
C ALA A 329 -19.38 -2.25 3.55
N ALA A 330 -19.06 -3.05 2.53
CA ALA A 330 -18.25 -4.25 2.69
C ALA A 330 -16.89 -3.90 3.29
N ASP A 331 -16.45 -4.75 4.22
CA ASP A 331 -15.27 -4.51 5.02
C ASP A 331 -14.04 -4.45 4.11
N GLU A 332 -13.97 -5.23 3.03
CA GLU A 332 -12.90 -5.21 2.00
C GLU A 332 -12.50 -3.80 1.56
N PHE A 333 -13.43 -2.85 1.57
CA PHE A 333 -13.19 -1.46 1.19
C PHE A 333 -12.64 -0.56 2.31
N GLU A 334 -12.54 -1.01 3.56
CA GLU A 334 -11.91 -0.28 4.68
C GLU A 334 -10.46 0.13 4.41
N SER A 335 -9.77 -0.63 3.54
CA SER A 335 -8.39 -0.35 3.14
C SER A 335 -8.25 0.71 2.03
N LEU A 336 -9.36 1.24 1.52
CA LEU A 336 -9.36 2.26 0.48
C LEU A 336 -8.69 3.56 0.98
N PRO A 337 -7.72 4.13 0.23
CA PRO A 337 -6.93 5.25 0.72
C PRO A 337 -7.77 6.54 0.80
N ILE A 338 -7.64 7.23 1.93
CA ILE A 338 -8.23 8.56 2.16
C ILE A 338 -7.09 9.58 2.15
N ARG A 339 -7.10 10.51 1.18
CA ARG A 339 -6.03 11.51 1.04
C ARG A 339 -6.48 12.88 1.52
N HIS A 340 -5.51 13.71 1.87
CA HIS A 340 -5.77 15.09 2.27
C HIS A 340 -6.39 15.92 1.16
N ARG A 341 -7.31 16.82 1.54
CA ARG A 341 -7.90 17.85 0.67
C ARG A 341 -8.67 17.29 -0.54
N GLU A 342 -9.18 16.07 -0.44
CA GLU A 342 -10.06 15.49 -1.48
C GLU A 342 -11.54 15.86 -1.31
N SER A 343 -11.96 16.34 -0.14
CA SER A 343 -13.38 16.59 0.19
C SER A 343 -14.09 17.48 -0.83
N SER A 344 -13.42 18.52 -1.36
CA SER A 344 -14.00 19.42 -2.36
C SER A 344 -14.17 18.77 -3.74
N VAL A 345 -13.33 17.79 -4.08
CA VAL A 345 -13.45 17.02 -5.33
C VAL A 345 -14.57 16.00 -5.19
N LEU A 346 -14.60 15.28 -4.06
CA LEU A 346 -15.64 14.29 -3.76
C LEU A 346 -17.03 14.93 -3.67
N SER A 347 -17.14 16.10 -3.03
CA SER A 347 -18.38 16.88 -2.97
C SER A 347 -18.90 17.29 -4.35
N ARG A 348 -18.03 17.77 -5.24
CA ARG A 348 -18.42 18.10 -6.62
C ARG A 348 -18.85 16.87 -7.43
N LEU A 349 -18.22 15.72 -7.19
CA LEU A 349 -18.60 14.45 -7.82
C LEU A 349 -19.94 13.94 -7.27
N ALA A 350 -20.19 14.09 -5.96
CA ALA A 350 -21.43 13.68 -5.32
C ALA A 350 -22.67 14.38 -5.91
N ASN A 351 -22.52 15.63 -6.36
CA ASN A 351 -23.60 16.36 -7.03
C ASN A 351 -23.91 15.86 -8.45
N ARG A 352 -23.10 14.95 -9.01
CA ARG A 352 -23.23 14.43 -10.38
C ARG A 352 -23.71 12.99 -10.44
N VAL A 353 -23.87 12.32 -9.29
CA VAL A 353 -24.30 10.93 -9.23
C VAL A 353 -25.79 10.81 -8.92
N PRO A 354 -26.50 9.82 -9.48
CA PRO A 354 -27.96 9.76 -9.43
C PRO A 354 -28.53 9.31 -8.07
N VAL A 355 -27.79 8.48 -7.33
CA VAL A 355 -28.23 7.93 -6.03
C VAL A 355 -27.60 8.75 -4.90
N PRO A 356 -28.40 9.26 -3.95
CA PRO A 356 -27.88 9.94 -2.77
C PRO A 356 -26.87 9.07 -2.03
N LEU A 357 -25.75 9.66 -1.62
CA LEU A 357 -24.73 8.95 -0.85
C LEU A 357 -25.27 8.52 0.53
N PRO A 358 -24.73 7.44 1.12
CA PRO A 358 -25.05 7.05 2.49
C PRO A 358 -24.88 8.22 3.46
N GLY A 359 -25.81 8.34 4.41
CA GLY A 359 -25.69 9.32 5.49
C GLY A 359 -24.55 8.97 6.44
N THR A 360 -23.88 9.99 6.96
CA THR A 360 -22.95 9.88 8.09
C THR A 360 -23.45 10.76 9.22
N ASP A 361 -23.18 10.36 10.46
CA ASP A 361 -23.63 11.11 11.66
C ASP A 361 -23.09 12.55 11.70
N ASN A 362 -22.00 12.82 10.97
CA ASN A 362 -21.41 14.14 10.82
C ASN A 362 -21.02 14.40 9.35
N GLU A 363 -21.28 15.61 8.83
CA GLU A 363 -20.86 16.05 7.48
C GLU A 363 -19.33 16.11 7.36
N ASP A 364 -18.61 16.38 8.46
CA ASP A 364 -17.14 16.43 8.46
C ASP A 364 -16.51 15.05 8.25
N THR A 365 -17.15 13.98 8.71
CA THR A 365 -16.66 12.59 8.59
C THR A 365 -17.13 11.89 7.32
N LYS A 366 -18.06 12.51 6.58
CA LYS A 366 -18.62 11.97 5.33
C LYS A 366 -17.55 11.64 4.30
N TRP A 367 -16.61 12.55 4.11
CA TRP A 367 -15.57 12.45 3.08
C TRP A 367 -14.37 11.61 3.52
N THR A 368 -14.36 11.17 4.77
CA THR A 368 -13.34 10.28 5.35
C THR A 368 -13.89 8.86 5.56
N SER A 369 -15.15 8.60 5.21
CA SER A 369 -15.74 7.27 5.24
C SER A 369 -15.38 6.47 3.99
N PRO A 370 -14.72 5.29 4.13
CA PRO A 370 -14.48 4.39 3.00
C PRO A 370 -15.77 3.98 2.29
N ARG A 371 -16.85 3.73 3.06
CA ARG A 371 -18.19 3.40 2.52
C ARG A 371 -18.70 4.46 1.55
N VAL A 372 -18.73 5.72 1.97
CA VAL A 372 -19.20 6.84 1.14
C VAL A 372 -18.35 6.96 -0.11
N ARG A 373 -17.04 6.79 0.02
CA ARG A 373 -16.08 6.85 -1.08
C ARG A 373 -16.33 5.73 -2.09
N THR A 374 -16.44 4.49 -1.64
CA THR A 374 -16.75 3.32 -2.49
C THR A 374 -18.08 3.51 -3.22
N HIS A 375 -19.12 3.93 -2.49
CA HIS A 375 -20.44 4.20 -3.06
C HIS A 375 -20.37 5.25 -4.19
N LEU A 376 -19.64 6.35 -3.96
CA LEU A 376 -19.44 7.41 -4.96
C LEU A 376 -18.66 6.92 -6.18
N LEU A 377 -17.57 6.17 -5.97
CA LEU A 377 -16.73 5.66 -7.05
C LEU A 377 -17.45 4.62 -7.93
N LEU A 378 -18.28 3.75 -7.33
CA LEU A 378 -19.13 2.82 -8.09
C LEU A 378 -20.15 3.58 -8.95
N GLN A 379 -20.81 4.60 -8.39
CA GLN A 379 -21.75 5.42 -9.17
C GLN A 379 -21.07 6.21 -10.29
N ALA A 380 -19.86 6.73 -10.02
CA ALA A 380 -19.06 7.40 -11.05
C ALA A 380 -18.70 6.44 -12.19
N HIS A 381 -18.46 5.16 -11.88
CA HIS A 381 -18.23 4.12 -12.89
C HIS A 381 -19.47 3.89 -13.75
N PHE A 382 -20.63 3.66 -13.11
CA PHE A 382 -21.90 3.44 -13.82
C PHE A 382 -22.29 4.64 -14.70
N SER A 383 -22.00 5.86 -14.22
CA SER A 383 -22.30 7.11 -14.92
C SER A 383 -21.20 7.52 -15.92
N ARG A 384 -20.13 6.73 -16.06
CA ARG A 384 -18.97 7.00 -16.93
C ARG A 384 -18.38 8.40 -16.73
N LEU A 385 -18.31 8.85 -15.47
CA LEU A 385 -17.75 10.16 -15.14
C LEU A 385 -16.23 10.15 -15.27
N THR A 386 -15.67 11.23 -15.80
CA THR A 386 -14.23 11.46 -15.83
C THR A 386 -13.72 11.74 -14.42
N LEU A 387 -12.80 10.92 -13.92
CA LEU A 387 -12.18 11.06 -12.61
C LEU A 387 -10.74 11.57 -12.71
N PRO A 388 -10.24 12.34 -11.73
CA PRO A 388 -8.81 12.56 -11.55
C PRO A 388 -8.05 11.23 -11.42
N ALA A 389 -6.78 11.21 -11.83
CA ALA A 389 -5.96 9.99 -11.87
C ALA A 389 -5.95 9.20 -10.55
N ASP A 390 -5.88 9.90 -9.40
CA ASP A 390 -5.91 9.27 -8.08
C ASP A 390 -7.24 8.55 -7.80
N LEU A 391 -8.38 9.20 -8.10
CA LEU A 391 -9.71 8.59 -7.92
C LEU A 391 -10.02 7.53 -8.97
N ALA A 392 -9.46 7.64 -10.17
CA ALA A 392 -9.55 6.60 -11.19
C ALA A 392 -8.80 5.33 -10.76
N ALA A 393 -7.62 5.47 -10.17
CA ALA A 393 -6.88 4.34 -9.59
C ALA A 393 -7.64 3.71 -8.41
N ASP A 394 -8.21 4.52 -7.53
CA ASP A 394 -9.07 4.03 -6.43
C ASP A 394 -10.29 3.29 -6.97
N GLN A 395 -10.93 3.80 -8.03
CA GLN A 395 -12.07 3.15 -8.68
C GLN A 395 -11.67 1.79 -9.28
N MET A 396 -10.54 1.70 -9.97
CA MET A 396 -10.06 0.41 -10.50
C MET A 396 -9.82 -0.60 -9.37
N TRP A 397 -9.26 -0.15 -8.24
CA TRP A 397 -9.04 -0.99 -7.07
C TRP A 397 -10.35 -1.49 -6.45
N VAL A 398 -11.40 -0.64 -6.41
CA VAL A 398 -12.76 -1.01 -5.99
C VAL A 398 -13.38 -2.02 -6.96
N LEU A 399 -13.29 -1.77 -8.27
CA LEU A 399 -13.88 -2.63 -9.31
C LEU A 399 -13.25 -4.02 -9.33
N ALA A 400 -11.95 -4.14 -9.02
CA ALA A 400 -11.27 -5.42 -8.91
C ALA A 400 -11.80 -6.30 -7.75
N ARG A 401 -12.47 -5.70 -6.75
CA ARG A 401 -12.97 -6.39 -5.55
C ARG A 401 -14.49 -6.50 -5.48
N VAL A 402 -15.23 -5.65 -6.20
CA VAL A 402 -16.70 -5.63 -6.10
C VAL A 402 -17.37 -6.84 -6.75
N ALA A 403 -16.75 -7.46 -7.77
CA ALA A 403 -17.37 -8.58 -8.48
C ALA A 403 -17.58 -9.83 -7.59
N PRO A 404 -16.56 -10.34 -6.86
CA PRO A 404 -16.76 -11.42 -5.89
C PRO A 404 -17.79 -11.07 -4.80
N LEU A 405 -17.80 -9.82 -4.34
CA LEU A 405 -18.77 -9.36 -3.34
C LEU A 405 -20.21 -9.42 -3.85
N LEU A 406 -20.46 -9.00 -5.08
CA LEU A 406 -21.79 -9.07 -5.69
C LEU A 406 -22.23 -10.52 -5.91
N GLN A 407 -21.32 -11.42 -6.28
CA GLN A 407 -21.61 -12.86 -6.41
C GLN A 407 -21.96 -13.47 -5.06
N ALA A 408 -21.18 -13.17 -4.02
CA ALA A 408 -21.49 -13.58 -2.66
C ALA A 408 -22.86 -13.06 -2.19
N MET A 409 -23.23 -11.81 -2.50
CA MET A 409 -24.57 -11.29 -2.17
C MET A 409 -25.70 -12.06 -2.86
N VAL A 410 -25.48 -12.58 -4.07
CA VAL A 410 -26.45 -13.44 -4.75
C VAL A 410 -26.63 -14.75 -3.99
N ASP A 411 -25.53 -15.39 -3.60
CA ASP A 411 -25.58 -16.68 -2.89
C ASP A 411 -26.11 -16.55 -1.45
N VAL A 412 -25.86 -15.43 -0.78
CA VAL A 412 -26.46 -15.12 0.54
C VAL A 412 -27.98 -14.91 0.43
N ALA A 413 -28.46 -14.40 -0.71
CA ALA A 413 -29.87 -14.12 -0.93
C ALA A 413 -30.67 -15.32 -1.49
N ALA A 414 -29.99 -16.33 -2.04
CA ALA A 414 -30.56 -17.56 -2.58
C ALA A 414 -30.95 -18.52 -1.46
#